data_AF-A0A6N6SG86-F1
#
_entry.id   AF-A0A6N6SG86-F1
#
_cell.length_a   1.000
_cell.length_b   1.000
_cell.length_c   1.000
_cell.angle_alpha   90.00
_cell.angle_beta   90.00
_cell.angle_gamma   90.00
#
_symmetry.space_group_name_H-M   'P 1'
#
loop_
_entity.id
_entity.type
_entity.pdbx_description
1 polymer ?
#
loop_
_entity_poly.entity_id
_entity_poly.type
_entity_poly.pdbx_seq_one_letter_code
_entity_poly.pdbx_strand_id
1 'polypeptide(L)'
;MSYDVTAGLYLACLLHRRSSDTPQPLGRRAIGPHVQSELDAASALQANPAASFRRLERAHVLSQLSTREHVRVHWHMLVWGLRQRDMKEIAGQVLRIAGAATKTAIGLVPLGNTGGANVSPLKPMPVPADLAEILGITARRAQPRPTRTPARGTR
;
A
#
# COMPACT_ATOMS: atom_id res chain seq x y z
N MET A 1 9.44 -17.82 -22.75
CA MET A 1 10.67 -17.40 -22.05
C MET A 1 10.32 -16.22 -21.15
N SER A 2 9.97 -16.46 -19.89
CA SER A 2 9.52 -15.41 -18.97
C SER A 2 10.55 -15.26 -17.88
N TYR A 3 11.62 -14.52 -18.18
CA TYR A 3 12.60 -14.16 -17.17
C TYR A 3 11.95 -13.16 -16.20
N ASP A 4 11.94 -13.57 -14.95
CA ASP A 4 11.28 -12.96 -13.81
C ASP A 4 12.05 -11.70 -13.36
N VAL A 5 11.93 -10.62 -14.15
CA VAL A 5 12.47 -9.29 -13.80
C VAL A 5 11.85 -8.76 -12.48
N THR A 6 10.74 -9.36 -12.05
CA THR A 6 10.09 -9.14 -10.74
C THR A 6 11.00 -9.49 -9.56
N ALA A 7 11.93 -10.43 -9.73
CA ALA A 7 12.74 -10.96 -8.63
C ALA A 7 13.89 -10.05 -8.19
N GLY A 8 14.47 -9.23 -9.08
CA GLY A 8 15.71 -8.49 -8.80
C GLY A 8 15.58 -7.39 -7.73
N LEU A 9 14.53 -6.56 -7.80
CA LEU A 9 14.27 -5.52 -6.80
C LEU A 9 13.59 -6.10 -5.54
N TYR A 10 12.77 -7.14 -5.72
CA TYR A 10 12.14 -7.91 -4.64
C TYR A 10 13.19 -8.56 -3.72
N LEU A 11 14.25 -9.12 -4.29
CA LEU A 11 15.32 -9.80 -3.56
C LEU A 11 16.17 -8.83 -2.72
N ALA A 12 16.41 -7.60 -3.18
CA ALA A 12 17.14 -6.59 -2.41
C ALA A 12 16.41 -6.18 -1.10
N CYS A 13 15.07 -6.12 -1.12
CA CYS A 13 14.28 -5.92 0.11
C CYS A 13 14.11 -7.20 0.95
N LEU A 14 14.13 -8.38 0.31
CA LEU A 14 14.08 -9.68 1.00
C LEU A 14 15.36 -9.94 1.83
N LEU A 15 16.51 -9.44 1.38
CA LEU A 15 17.83 -9.72 1.97
C LEU A 15 18.22 -8.79 3.13
N HIS A 16 17.45 -7.73 3.44
CA HIS A 16 17.85 -6.78 4.48
C HIS A 16 17.34 -7.09 5.91
N ARG A 17 16.48 -8.10 6.15
CA ARG A 17 16.14 -8.49 7.54
C ARG A 17 15.93 -10.00 7.73
N ARG A 18 16.98 -10.66 8.25
CA ARG A 18 16.78 -11.70 9.29
C ARG A 18 16.40 -11.00 10.60
N SER A 19 15.34 -11.49 11.24
CA SER A 19 14.98 -11.38 12.66
C SER A 19 14.82 -9.99 13.30
N SER A 20 13.56 -9.64 13.61
CA SER A 20 13.18 -9.16 14.96
C SER A 20 11.67 -9.37 15.13
N ASP A 21 11.27 -10.57 15.57
CA ASP A 21 9.96 -10.81 16.14
C ASP A 21 9.84 -10.00 17.44
N THR A 22 9.18 -8.85 17.38
CA THR A 22 8.63 -8.22 18.59
C THR A 22 7.17 -8.63 18.69
N PRO A 23 6.73 -9.29 19.77
CA PRO A 23 5.33 -9.66 19.94
C PRO A 23 4.50 -8.37 20.09
N GLN A 24 3.82 -7.96 19.01
CA GLN A 24 2.82 -6.90 19.03
C GLN A 24 1.48 -7.53 19.41
N PRO A 25 0.80 -7.08 20.49
CA PRO A 25 -0.43 -7.69 20.93
C PRO A 25 -1.59 -7.31 20.00
N LEU A 26 -2.53 -8.27 19.89
CA LEU A 26 -3.77 -8.29 19.10
C LEU A 26 -3.62 -8.57 17.60
N GLY A 27 -3.55 -9.87 17.28
CA GLY A 27 -4.39 -10.46 16.22
C GLY A 27 -3.98 -10.21 14.77
N ARG A 28 -2.70 -10.38 14.41
CA ARG A 28 -2.35 -10.52 12.98
C ARG A 28 -2.80 -11.89 12.45
N ARG A 29 -4.04 -11.95 11.95
CA ARG A 29 -4.34 -12.87 10.84
C ARG A 29 -3.33 -12.60 9.72
N ALA A 30 -2.90 -13.64 9.01
CA ALA A 30 -1.92 -13.50 7.93
C ALA A 30 -2.47 -12.54 6.85
N ILE A 31 -2.00 -11.29 6.82
CA ILE A 31 -2.42 -10.29 5.83
C ILE A 31 -1.92 -10.63 4.41
N GLY A 32 -0.83 -11.42 4.33
CA GLY A 32 -0.20 -11.86 3.09
C GLY A 32 -1.17 -12.51 2.10
N PRO A 33 -1.94 -13.54 2.49
CA PRO A 33 -2.99 -14.13 1.64
C PRO A 33 -4.01 -13.12 1.07
N HIS A 34 -4.44 -12.13 1.85
CA HIS A 34 -5.39 -11.12 1.38
C HIS A 34 -4.74 -10.14 0.39
N VAL A 35 -3.49 -9.73 0.64
CA VAL A 35 -2.71 -8.95 -0.31
C VAL A 35 -2.51 -9.74 -1.61
N GLN A 36 -2.15 -11.02 -1.51
CA GLN A 36 -1.95 -11.91 -2.66
C GLN A 36 -3.23 -12.01 -3.50
N SER A 37 -4.39 -12.22 -2.88
CA SER A 37 -5.67 -12.31 -3.59
C SER A 37 -6.00 -11.02 -4.38
N GLU A 38 -5.69 -9.85 -3.82
CA GLU A 38 -5.84 -8.57 -4.54
C GLU A 38 -4.84 -8.44 -5.70
N LEU A 39 -3.59 -8.89 -5.54
CA LEU A 39 -2.58 -8.92 -6.61
C LEU A 39 -2.97 -9.88 -7.75
N ASP A 40 -3.48 -11.05 -7.42
CA ASP A 40 -3.95 -12.05 -8.41
C ASP A 40 -5.13 -11.50 -9.21
N ALA A 41 -6.07 -10.87 -8.53
CA ALA A 41 -7.20 -10.21 -9.19
C ALA A 41 -6.76 -9.01 -10.05
N ALA A 42 -5.74 -8.24 -9.62
CA ALA A 42 -5.16 -7.19 -10.44
C ALA A 42 -4.53 -7.75 -11.73
N SER A 43 -3.88 -8.91 -11.63
CA SER A 43 -3.29 -9.63 -12.76
C SER A 43 -4.36 -10.16 -13.73
N ALA A 44 -5.47 -10.71 -13.21
CA ALA A 44 -6.59 -11.19 -14.02
C ALA A 44 -7.29 -10.05 -14.79
N LEU A 45 -7.25 -8.83 -14.26
CA LEU A 45 -7.90 -7.66 -14.85
C LEU A 45 -6.98 -6.82 -15.76
N GLN A 46 -5.83 -7.33 -16.19
CA GLN A 46 -4.87 -6.58 -17.00
C GLN A 46 -5.46 -5.98 -18.30
N ALA A 47 -6.46 -6.62 -18.90
CA ALA A 47 -7.18 -6.10 -20.06
C ALA A 47 -8.00 -4.82 -19.75
N ASN A 48 -8.27 -4.54 -18.48
CA ASN A 48 -8.93 -3.33 -18.01
C ASN A 48 -8.02 -2.59 -17.01
N PRO A 49 -7.18 -1.65 -17.49
CA PRO A 49 -6.15 -1.01 -16.67
C PRO A 49 -6.70 -0.33 -15.41
N ALA A 50 -7.85 0.34 -15.53
CA ALA A 50 -8.48 1.01 -14.40
C ALA A 50 -8.98 0.02 -13.34
N ALA A 51 -9.57 -1.11 -13.77
CA ALA A 51 -10.01 -2.15 -12.85
C ALA A 51 -8.81 -2.87 -12.18
N SER A 52 -7.76 -3.16 -12.94
CA SER A 52 -6.51 -3.72 -12.41
C SER A 52 -5.88 -2.79 -11.37
N PHE A 53 -5.78 -1.49 -11.65
CA PHE A 53 -5.20 -0.54 -10.71
C PHE A 53 -6.01 -0.42 -9.41
N ARG A 54 -7.35 -0.43 -9.48
CA ARG A 54 -8.20 -0.47 -8.28
C ARG A 54 -7.93 -1.65 -7.36
N ARG A 55 -7.56 -2.82 -7.91
CA ARG A 55 -7.14 -3.99 -7.11
C ARG A 55 -5.76 -3.77 -6.48
N LEU A 56 -4.84 -3.11 -7.18
CA LEU A 56 -3.56 -2.70 -6.61
C LEU A 56 -3.74 -1.70 -5.45
N GLU A 57 -4.62 -0.72 -5.59
CA GLU A 57 -4.94 0.26 -4.53
C GLU A 57 -5.44 -0.44 -3.26
N ARG A 58 -6.29 -1.45 -3.41
CA ARG A 58 -6.79 -2.27 -2.29
C ARG A 58 -5.69 -3.12 -1.67
N ALA A 59 -4.87 -3.78 -2.50
CA ALA A 59 -3.68 -4.50 -2.03
C ALA A 59 -2.77 -3.58 -1.22
N HIS A 60 -2.61 -2.32 -1.66
CA HIS A 60 -1.79 -1.33 -0.99
C HIS A 60 -2.34 -1.03 0.39
N VAL A 61 -3.63 -0.70 0.53
CA VAL A 61 -4.28 -0.44 1.83
C VAL A 61 -4.10 -1.62 2.80
N LEU A 62 -4.32 -2.86 2.34
CA LEU A 62 -4.11 -4.05 3.17
C LEU A 62 -2.65 -4.22 3.61
N SER A 63 -1.71 -3.92 2.71
CA SER A 63 -0.28 -4.08 2.94
C SER A 63 0.34 -3.03 3.86
N GLN A 64 -0.37 -1.93 4.19
CA GLN A 64 0.21 -0.80 4.95
C GLN A 64 0.79 -1.21 6.32
N LEU A 65 0.30 -2.29 6.92
CA LEU A 65 0.79 -2.81 8.20
C LEU A 65 2.02 -3.74 8.07
N SER A 66 2.45 -4.08 6.85
CA SER A 66 3.58 -4.98 6.58
C SER A 66 4.50 -4.36 5.53
N THR A 67 5.66 -3.83 5.94
CA THR A 67 6.64 -3.20 5.02
C THR A 67 6.99 -4.08 3.84
N ARG A 68 7.16 -5.38 4.07
CA ARG A 68 7.48 -6.33 3.00
C ARG A 68 6.37 -6.37 1.95
N GLU A 69 5.12 -6.53 2.39
CA GLU A 69 3.97 -6.54 1.46
C GLU A 69 3.75 -5.16 0.84
N HIS A 70 4.01 -4.08 1.58
CA HIS A 70 3.87 -2.70 1.11
C HIS A 70 4.82 -2.41 -0.06
N VAL A 71 6.10 -2.72 0.11
CA VAL A 71 7.09 -2.58 -0.97
C VAL A 71 6.74 -3.48 -2.15
N ARG A 72 6.30 -4.71 -1.88
CA ARG A 72 5.84 -5.64 -2.93
C ARG A 72 4.69 -5.05 -3.75
N VAL A 73 3.68 -4.46 -3.11
CA VAL A 73 2.56 -3.83 -3.83
C VAL A 73 3.04 -2.61 -4.62
N HIS A 74 3.92 -1.77 -4.08
CA HIS A 74 4.49 -0.66 -4.84
C HIS A 74 5.26 -1.11 -6.08
N TRP A 75 5.97 -2.23 -5.98
CA TRP A 75 6.61 -2.84 -7.14
C TRP A 75 5.57 -3.27 -8.20
N HIS A 76 4.46 -3.90 -7.80
CA HIS A 76 3.39 -4.23 -8.74
C HIS A 76 2.73 -2.98 -9.36
N MET A 77 2.56 -1.89 -8.60
CA MET A 77 2.11 -0.60 -9.12
C MET A 77 3.10 0.01 -10.11
N LEU A 78 4.40 -0.08 -9.85
CA LEU A 78 5.45 0.35 -10.76
C LEU A 78 5.39 -0.45 -12.08
N VAL A 79 5.27 -1.77 -12.01
CA VAL A 79 5.12 -2.65 -13.18
C VAL A 79 3.84 -2.30 -13.95
N TRP A 80 2.73 -2.00 -13.27
CA TRP A 80 1.52 -1.51 -13.91
C TRP A 80 1.76 -0.18 -14.64
N GLY A 81 2.42 0.79 -13.99
CA GLY A 81 2.76 2.08 -14.61
C GLY A 81 3.63 1.93 -15.86
N LEU A 82 4.60 1.02 -15.83
CA LEU A 82 5.43 0.67 -16.99
C LEU A 82 4.60 0.10 -18.14
N ARG A 83 3.65 -0.82 -17.87
CA ARG A 83 2.76 -1.39 -18.89
C ARG A 83 1.84 -0.35 -19.51
N GLN A 84 1.34 0.58 -18.69
CA GLN A 84 0.46 1.65 -19.15
C GLN A 84 1.21 2.85 -19.74
N ARG A 85 2.55 2.87 -19.68
CA ARG A 85 3.40 4.02 -20.03
C ARG A 85 3.02 5.29 -19.25
N ASP A 86 2.56 5.14 -18.02
CA ASP A 86 2.25 6.26 -17.14
C ASP A 86 3.50 6.72 -16.40
N MET A 87 4.16 7.76 -16.95
CA MET A 87 5.40 8.30 -16.38
C MET A 87 5.22 8.92 -15.00
N LYS A 88 4.03 9.47 -14.70
CA LYS A 88 3.75 10.05 -13.38
C LYS A 88 3.67 8.95 -12.33
N GLU A 89 3.00 7.86 -12.67
CA GLU A 89 2.90 6.68 -11.82
C GLU A 89 4.28 6.05 -11.59
N ILE A 90 5.06 5.84 -12.66
CA ILE A 90 6.42 5.27 -12.57
C ILE A 90 7.30 6.10 -11.62
N ALA A 91 7.37 7.42 -11.83
CA ALA A 91 8.19 8.29 -10.98
C ALA A 91 7.71 8.28 -9.52
N GLY A 92 6.39 8.32 -9.30
CA GLY A 92 5.79 8.25 -7.96
C GLY A 92 6.12 6.95 -7.23
N GLN A 93 6.05 5.81 -7.92
CA GLN A 93 6.34 4.51 -7.32
C GLN A 93 7.84 4.30 -7.03
N VAL A 94 8.74 4.77 -7.91
CA VAL A 94 10.19 4.73 -7.65
C VAL A 94 10.53 5.50 -6.38
N LEU A 95 10.01 6.73 -6.22
CA LEU A 95 10.23 7.54 -5.02
C LEU A 95 9.68 6.87 -3.76
N ARG A 96 8.52 6.21 -3.86
CA ARG A 96 7.88 5.51 -2.73
C ARG A 96 8.61 4.24 -2.33
N ILE A 97 9.12 3.47 -3.29
CA ILE A 97 9.96 2.29 -3.01
C ILE A 97 11.26 2.75 -2.32
N ALA A 98 11.93 3.77 -2.86
CA ALA A 98 13.14 4.33 -2.26
C ALA A 98 12.86 4.88 -0.86
N GLY A 99 11.75 5.59 -0.67
CA GLY A 99 11.29 6.10 0.63
C GLY A 99 11.04 4.98 1.63
N ALA A 100 10.30 3.93 1.25
CA ALA A 100 9.98 2.79 2.10
C ALA A 100 11.23 1.96 2.46
N ALA A 101 12.21 1.86 1.55
CA ALA A 101 13.46 1.14 1.77
C ALA A 101 14.45 1.91 2.66
N THR A 102 14.51 3.24 2.56
CA THR A 102 15.50 4.07 3.28
C THR A 102 14.98 4.64 4.60
N LYS A 103 13.68 4.87 4.73
CA LYS A 103 13.05 5.39 5.93
C LYS A 103 11.89 4.46 6.26
N THR A 104 11.97 3.75 7.38
CA THR A 104 10.87 2.92 7.90
C THR A 104 9.63 3.79 8.16
N ALA A 105 8.84 4.02 7.11
CA ALA A 105 7.65 4.85 7.09
C ALA A 105 6.43 4.18 7.78
N ILE A 106 6.66 3.07 8.49
CA ILE A 106 5.64 2.37 9.26
C ILE A 106 5.14 3.32 10.34
N GLY A 107 3.91 3.82 10.19
CA GLY A 107 3.25 4.72 11.14
C GLY A 107 3.20 6.19 10.73
N LEU A 108 3.95 6.63 9.72
CA LEU A 108 3.82 7.99 9.16
C LEU A 108 2.76 8.07 8.06
N VAL A 109 2.56 6.98 7.32
CA VAL A 109 1.55 6.91 6.26
C VAL A 109 0.19 6.59 6.91
N PRO A 110 -0.83 7.45 6.72
CA PRO A 110 -2.15 7.19 7.27
C PRO A 110 -2.78 5.95 6.61
N LEU A 111 -3.45 5.15 7.43
CA LEU A 111 -4.19 4.00 6.96
C LEU A 111 -5.27 4.44 5.96
N GLY A 112 -5.48 3.67 4.89
CA GLY A 112 -6.49 3.94 3.85
C GLY A 112 -5.99 4.72 2.64
N ASN A 113 -4.76 5.27 2.65
CA ASN A 113 -4.15 5.83 1.45
C ASN A 113 -4.07 4.77 0.35
N THR A 114 -4.41 5.09 -0.90
CA THR A 114 -4.47 4.10 -1.99
C THR A 114 -3.13 3.88 -2.70
N GLY A 115 -2.13 4.73 -2.45
CA GLY A 115 -0.77 4.50 -2.95
C GLY A 115 -0.53 4.83 -4.43
N GLY A 116 -1.51 5.39 -5.16
CA GLY A 116 -1.31 5.93 -6.53
C GLY A 116 -0.59 7.28 -6.55
N ALA A 117 0.15 7.60 -7.61
CA ALA A 117 1.00 8.80 -7.68
C ALA A 117 0.19 10.12 -7.73
N ASN A 118 -1.10 10.04 -8.03
CA ASN A 118 -2.06 11.14 -7.96
C ASN A 118 -2.52 11.49 -6.52
N VAL A 119 -2.16 10.67 -5.54
CA VAL A 119 -2.51 10.85 -4.12
C VAL A 119 -1.26 11.26 -3.34
N SER A 120 -1.34 12.28 -2.49
CA SER A 120 -0.22 12.62 -1.59
C SER A 120 0.08 11.46 -0.62
N PRO A 121 1.36 11.08 -0.38
CA PRO A 121 1.71 9.97 0.51
C PRO A 121 1.20 10.11 1.95
N LEU A 122 0.98 11.33 2.42
CA LEU A 122 0.52 11.62 3.78
C LEU A 122 -0.97 11.98 3.82
N LYS A 123 -1.70 11.87 2.70
CA LYS A 123 -3.13 12.17 2.64
C LYS A 123 -3.90 11.09 3.40
N PRO A 124 -4.62 11.42 4.49
CA PRO A 124 -5.51 10.49 5.16
C PRO A 124 -6.72 10.21 4.28
N MET A 125 -7.13 8.94 4.22
CA MET A 125 -8.24 8.48 3.40
C MET A 125 -9.04 7.42 4.17
N PRO A 126 -10.35 7.29 3.93
CA PRO A 126 -11.15 6.25 4.57
C PRO A 126 -10.72 4.86 4.06
N VAL A 127 -10.68 3.90 4.97
CA VAL A 127 -10.50 2.47 4.64
C VAL A 127 -11.84 1.91 4.18
N PRO A 128 -11.94 1.27 3.00
CA PRO A 128 -13.14 0.55 2.58
C PRO A 128 -13.61 -0.46 3.63
N ALA A 129 -14.92 -0.57 3.84
CA ALA A 129 -15.50 -1.36 4.94
C ALA A 129 -15.08 -2.84 4.91
N ASP A 130 -15.02 -3.43 3.72
CA ASP A 130 -14.59 -4.81 3.50
C ASP A 130 -13.10 -5.00 3.86
N LEU A 131 -12.24 -4.02 3.58
CA LEU A 131 -10.84 -4.06 3.99
C LEU A 131 -10.68 -3.82 5.49
N ALA A 132 -11.51 -2.97 6.09
CA ALA A 132 -11.51 -2.72 7.53
C ALA A 132 -11.85 -3.99 8.32
N GLU A 133 -12.78 -4.80 7.82
CA GLU A 133 -13.12 -6.11 8.39
C GLU A 133 -11.93 -7.07 8.37
N ILE A 134 -11.23 -7.17 7.22
CA ILE A 134 -10.00 -7.98 7.09
C ILE A 134 -8.92 -7.52 8.06
N LEU A 135 -8.76 -6.21 8.23
CA LEU A 135 -7.77 -5.60 9.12
C LEU A 135 -8.18 -5.66 10.60
N GLY A 136 -9.42 -6.04 10.92
CA GLY A 136 -9.93 -6.07 12.30
C GLY A 136 -9.97 -4.69 12.96
N ILE A 137 -10.14 -3.62 12.18
CA ILE A 137 -10.17 -2.25 12.72
C ILE A 137 -11.61 -1.75 12.89
N THR A 138 -11.84 -0.98 13.95
CA THR A 138 -13.15 -0.38 14.19
C THR A 138 -13.45 0.74 13.20
N ALA A 139 -14.74 1.06 12.99
CA ALA A 139 -15.18 2.15 12.10
C ALA A 139 -14.49 3.49 12.43
N ARG A 140 -14.22 3.78 13.70
CA ARG A 140 -13.49 4.98 14.15
C ARG A 140 -12.05 5.04 13.63
N ARG A 141 -11.38 3.90 13.50
CA ARG A 141 -10.01 3.80 12.99
C ARG A 141 -9.96 3.71 11.46
N ALA A 142 -11.07 3.33 10.83
CA ALA A 142 -11.22 3.29 9.38
C ALA A 142 -11.45 4.68 8.75
N GLN A 143 -11.84 5.69 9.53
CA GLN A 143 -12.08 7.05 9.02
C GLN A 143 -10.92 8.01 9.32
N PRO A 144 -10.61 8.96 8.40
CA PRO A 144 -9.63 10.00 8.67
C PRO A 144 -10.10 10.90 9.81
N ARG A 145 -9.17 11.36 10.66
CA ARG A 145 -9.49 12.25 11.78
C ARG A 145 -10.04 13.58 11.21
N PRO A 146 -11.17 14.09 11.72
CA PRO A 146 -11.70 15.38 11.26
C PRO A 146 -10.66 16.48 11.51
N THR A 147 -10.40 17.30 10.50
CA THR A 147 -9.58 18.50 10.64
C THR A 147 -10.26 19.41 11.67
N ARG A 148 -9.58 19.68 12.78
CA ARG A 148 -10.05 20.67 13.76
C ARG A 148 -9.99 22.03 13.07
N THR A 149 -11.12 22.55 12.62
CA THR A 149 -11.25 23.98 12.31
C THR A 149 -10.95 24.72 13.61
N PRO A 150 -9.98 25.65 13.66
CA PRO A 150 -9.80 26.47 14.84
C PRO A 150 -11.14 27.18 15.09
N ALA A 151 -11.68 27.03 16.30
CA ALA A 151 -12.90 27.71 16.69
C ALA A 151 -12.72 29.19 16.38
N ARG A 152 -13.58 29.72 15.51
CA ARG A 152 -13.59 31.14 15.18
C ARG A 152 -13.87 31.88 16.49
N GLY A 153 -12.82 32.42 17.10
CA GLY A 153 -12.92 33.17 18.33
C GLY A 153 -13.85 34.34 18.08
N THR A 154 -15.00 34.33 18.76
CA THR A 154 -15.85 35.50 18.89
C THR A 154 -15.12 36.51 19.76
N ARG A 155 -14.70 37.63 19.18
CA ARG A 155 -14.58 38.94 19.82
C ARG A 155 -14.52 40.01 18.75
#